data_AF-A0A1X1RR39-F1
#
_entry.id   AF-A0A1X1RR39-F1
#
_cell.length_a   1.000
_cell.length_b   1.000
_cell.length_c   1.000
_cell.angle_alpha   90.00
_cell.angle_beta   90.00
_cell.angle_gamma   90.00
#
_symmetry.space_group_name_H-M   'P 1'
#
loop_
_entity.id
_entity.type
_entity.pdbx_description
1 polymer ?
#
loop_
_entity_poly.entity_id
_entity_poly.type
_entity_poly.pdbx_seq_one_letter_code
_entity_poly.pdbx_strand_id
1 'polypeptide(L)'
;MAAGAFTGHALIPDRVADHYGWIRERWYQREIGAFNAGLAYGIVAYARGRDREAFLGSWSTAALLMALTRMSALISGDRSGFWNIATVAEDAALGIGGFVLLRRRRMMPAVGQQG
;
A
#
# COMPACT_ATOMS: atom_id res chain seq x y z
N MET A 1 -14.76 0.32 6.64
CA MET A 1 -14.67 1.37 5.61
C MET A 1 -13.47 1.21 4.67
N ALA A 2 -12.22 1.03 5.15
CA ALA A 2 -11.03 0.95 4.28
C ALA A 2 -11.00 -0.22 3.27
N ALA A 3 -11.45 -1.43 3.64
CA ALA A 3 -11.52 -2.57 2.72
C ALA A 3 -12.56 -2.38 1.59
N GLY A 4 -13.68 -1.71 1.89
CA GLY A 4 -14.72 -1.39 0.90
C GLY A 4 -14.23 -0.38 -0.14
N ALA A 5 -13.37 0.57 0.26
CA ALA A 5 -12.74 1.50 -0.66
C ALA A 5 -11.81 0.76 -1.66
N PHE A 6 -10.95 -0.15 -1.18
CA PHE A 6 -10.10 -0.95 -2.06
C PHE A 6 -10.92 -1.78 -3.07
N THR A 7 -11.92 -2.52 -2.60
CA THR A 7 -12.78 -3.33 -3.45
C THR A 7 -13.55 -2.47 -4.46
N GLY A 8 -14.04 -1.30 -4.06
CA GLY A 8 -14.69 -0.35 -4.96
C GLY A 8 -13.75 0.13 -6.07
N HIS A 9 -12.54 0.57 -5.70
CA HIS A 9 -11.52 1.03 -6.65
C HIS A 9 -11.02 -0.06 -7.59
N ALA A 10 -11.02 -1.32 -7.15
CA ALA A 10 -10.58 -2.44 -7.97
C ALA A 10 -11.69 -2.98 -8.90
N LEU A 11 -12.92 -3.10 -8.41
CA LEU A 11 -14.01 -3.79 -9.10
C LEU A 11 -14.95 -2.85 -9.87
N ILE A 12 -15.17 -1.64 -9.36
CA ILE A 12 -16.12 -0.67 -9.93
C ILE A 12 -15.50 0.75 -9.99
N PRO A 13 -14.30 0.92 -10.58
CA PRO A 13 -13.54 2.17 -10.54
C PRO A 13 -14.33 3.36 -11.09
N ASP A 14 -15.08 3.16 -12.17
CA ASP A 14 -15.83 4.25 -12.83
C ASP A 14 -16.97 4.78 -11.94
N ARG A 15 -17.68 3.89 -11.24
CA ARG A 15 -18.76 4.29 -10.31
C ARG A 15 -18.21 5.02 -9.09
N VAL A 16 -17.06 4.59 -8.58
CA VAL A 16 -16.39 5.26 -7.46
C VAL A 16 -15.90 6.65 -7.89
N ALA A 17 -15.29 6.74 -9.08
CA ALA A 17 -14.85 8.00 -9.64
C ALA A 17 -16.03 8.99 -9.79
N ASP A 18 -17.16 8.52 -10.33
CA ASP A 18 -18.36 9.36 -10.50
C ASP A 18 -18.95 9.81 -9.17
N HIS A 19 -18.99 8.93 -8.17
CA HIS A 19 -19.53 9.27 -6.85
C HIS A 19 -18.71 10.36 -6.14
N TYR A 20 -17.39 10.35 -6.30
CA TYR A 20 -16.48 11.29 -5.62
C TYR A 20 -15.98 12.44 -6.52
N GLY A 21 -16.38 12.50 -7.79
CA GLY A 21 -15.89 13.48 -8.76
C GLY A 21 -14.39 13.34 -9.07
N TRP A 22 -13.87 12.11 -9.03
CA TRP A 22 -12.46 11.81 -9.25
C TRP A 22 -12.12 11.50 -10.72
N ILE A 23 -10.84 11.55 -11.04
CA ILE A 23 -10.31 11.15 -12.35
C ILE A 23 -10.68 9.70 -12.63
N ARG A 24 -11.31 9.43 -13.77
CA ARG A 24 -11.82 8.09 -14.15
C ARG A 24 -10.74 7.09 -14.57
N GLU A 25 -9.51 7.55 -14.75
CA GLU A 25 -8.42 6.70 -15.21
C GLU A 25 -8.24 5.48 -14.29
N ARG A 26 -8.33 4.28 -14.87
CA ARG A 26 -8.36 3.03 -14.11
C ARG A 26 -7.10 2.83 -13.27
N TRP A 27 -5.94 3.23 -13.79
CA TRP A 27 -4.70 3.16 -13.03
C TRP A 27 -4.74 4.07 -11.80
N TYR A 28 -5.31 5.27 -11.92
CA TYR A 28 -5.43 6.23 -10.81
C TYR A 28 -6.37 5.71 -9.73
N GLN A 29 -7.52 5.16 -10.13
CA GLN A 29 -8.45 4.54 -9.20
C GLN A 29 -7.80 3.35 -8.46
N ARG A 30 -7.08 2.48 -9.17
CA ARG A 30 -6.34 1.37 -8.56
C ARG A 30 -5.27 1.86 -7.58
N GLU A 31 -4.62 2.97 -7.86
CA GLU A 31 -3.59 3.56 -7.00
C GLU A 31 -4.18 4.04 -5.66
N ILE A 32 -5.35 4.69 -5.70
CA ILE A 32 -6.10 5.04 -4.48
C ILE A 32 -6.50 3.78 -3.72
N GLY A 33 -6.97 2.75 -4.44
CA GLY A 33 -7.26 1.45 -3.86
C GLY A 33 -6.05 0.86 -3.13
N ALA A 34 -4.89 0.80 -3.79
CA ALA A 34 -3.65 0.26 -3.26
C ALA A 34 -3.23 0.96 -1.95
N PHE A 35 -3.32 2.29 -1.91
CA PHE A 35 -3.07 3.06 -0.70
C PHE A 35 -4.02 2.68 0.44
N ASN A 36 -5.32 2.63 0.16
CA ASN A 36 -6.36 2.26 1.14
C ASN A 36 -6.21 0.82 1.65
N ALA A 37 -5.73 -0.10 0.81
CA ALA A 37 -5.44 -1.48 1.23
C ALA A 37 -4.30 -1.53 2.25
N GLY A 38 -3.28 -0.68 2.13
CA GLY A 38 -2.25 -0.53 3.15
C GLY A 38 -2.83 -0.03 4.47
N LEU A 39 -3.67 1.00 4.45
CA LEU A 39 -4.37 1.47 5.66
C LEU A 39 -5.24 0.38 6.30
N ALA A 40 -5.97 -0.37 5.48
CA ALA A 40 -6.77 -1.50 5.95
C ALA A 40 -5.90 -2.56 6.65
N TYR A 41 -4.71 -2.86 6.10
CA TYR A 41 -3.74 -3.73 6.77
C TYR A 41 -3.37 -3.19 8.15
N GLY A 42 -3.05 -1.90 8.27
CA GLY A 42 -2.70 -1.27 9.54
C GLY A 42 -3.80 -1.42 10.59
N ILE A 43 -5.05 -1.13 10.21
CA ILE A 43 -6.22 -1.25 11.08
C ILE A 43 -6.39 -2.71 11.54
N VAL A 44 -6.29 -3.67 10.62
CA VAL A 44 -6.41 -5.10 10.96
C VAL A 44 -5.26 -5.57 11.86
N ALA A 45 -4.04 -5.09 11.61
CA ALA A 45 -2.88 -5.41 12.44
C ALA A 45 -3.04 -4.86 13.86
N TYR A 46 -3.48 -3.62 14.00
CA TYR A 46 -3.74 -2.97 15.29
C TYR A 46 -4.87 -3.68 16.05
N ALA A 47 -5.99 -3.97 15.38
CA ALA A 47 -7.11 -4.70 15.98
C ALA A 47 -6.74 -6.12 16.46
N ARG A 48 -5.65 -6.70 15.94
CA ARG A 48 -5.09 -7.99 16.36
C ARG A 48 -3.99 -7.87 17.43
N GLY A 49 -3.83 -6.70 18.04
CA GLY A 49 -2.82 -6.45 19.09
C GLY A 49 -1.38 -6.39 18.57
N ARG A 50 -1.19 -6.11 17.27
CA ARG A 50 0.14 -5.99 16.64
C ARG A 50 0.54 -4.53 16.42
N ASP A 51 0.37 -3.71 17.44
CA ASP A 51 0.43 -2.25 17.36
C ASP A 51 1.78 -1.76 16.83
N ARG A 52 2.87 -2.41 17.27
CA ARG A 52 4.25 -2.14 16.85
C ARG A 52 4.50 -2.40 15.36
N GLU A 53 3.66 -3.23 14.74
CA GLU A 53 3.74 -3.61 13.33
C GLU A 53 2.71 -2.88 12.48
N ALA A 54 1.66 -2.32 13.09
CA ALA A 54 0.53 -1.74 12.39
C ALA A 54 0.95 -0.60 11.48
N PHE A 55 1.72 0.36 12.00
CA PHE A 55 2.20 1.49 11.21
C PHE A 55 3.16 1.06 10.09
N LEU A 56 4.26 0.39 10.45
CA LEU A 56 5.29 0.04 9.48
C LEU A 56 4.75 -0.96 8.44
N GLY A 57 3.90 -1.89 8.85
CA GLY A 57 3.25 -2.84 7.95
C GLY A 57 2.23 -2.17 7.04
N SER A 58 1.40 -1.25 7.56
CA SER A 58 0.48 -0.45 6.75
C SER A 58 1.21 0.31 5.66
N TRP A 59 2.28 1.03 6.03
CA TRP A 59 3.07 1.83 5.10
C TRP A 59 3.78 0.95 4.07
N SER A 60 4.39 -0.16 4.50
CA SER A 60 5.07 -1.10 3.61
C SER A 60 4.11 -1.75 2.62
N THR A 61 2.92 -2.14 3.08
CA THR A 61 1.86 -2.68 2.22
C THR A 61 1.39 -1.64 1.20
N ALA A 62 1.12 -0.41 1.63
CA ALA A 62 0.70 0.66 0.73
C ALA A 62 1.77 0.91 -0.35
N ALA A 63 3.03 1.07 0.06
CA ALA A 63 4.14 1.31 -0.85
C ALA A 63 4.28 0.19 -1.89
N LEU A 64 4.29 -1.08 -1.47
CA LEU A 64 4.36 -2.20 -2.43
C LEU A 64 3.18 -2.23 -3.40
N LEU A 65 1.95 -2.04 -2.92
CA LEU A 65 0.77 -2.09 -3.78
C LEU A 65 0.74 -0.91 -4.77
N MET A 66 1.19 0.28 -4.34
CA MET A 66 1.35 1.43 -5.22
C MET A 66 2.44 1.17 -6.26
N ALA A 67 3.59 0.61 -5.86
CA ALA A 67 4.67 0.24 -6.79
C ALA A 67 4.16 -0.73 -7.88
N LEU A 68 3.43 -1.77 -7.49
CA LEU A 68 2.85 -2.74 -8.42
C LEU A 68 1.80 -2.10 -9.35
N THR A 69 0.96 -1.23 -8.82
CA THR A 69 -0.07 -0.54 -9.60
C THR A 69 0.55 0.42 -10.63
N ARG A 70 1.52 1.23 -10.20
CA ARG A 70 2.26 2.17 -11.05
C ARG A 70 3.11 1.42 -12.09
N MET A 71 3.74 0.31 -11.72
CA MET A 71 4.46 -0.56 -12.65
C MET A 71 3.53 -1.14 -13.72
N SER A 72 2.33 -1.59 -13.31
CA SER A 72 1.33 -2.09 -14.27
C SER A 72 0.87 -1.00 -15.24
N ALA A 73 0.73 0.24 -14.76
CA ALA A 73 0.40 1.41 -15.58
C ALA A 73 1.54 1.78 -16.55
N LEU A 74 2.81 1.63 -16.13
CA LEU A 74 3.96 1.79 -17.01
C LEU A 74 3.98 0.74 -18.13
N ILE A 75 3.76 -0.54 -17.78
CA ILE A 75 3.77 -1.66 -18.74
C ILE A 75 2.63 -1.53 -19.77
N SER A 76 1.46 -1.07 -19.34
CA SER A 76 0.30 -0.88 -20.21
C SER A 76 0.35 0.39 -21.06
N GLY A 77 1.33 1.27 -20.82
CA GLY A 77 1.46 2.55 -21.52
C GLY A 77 0.57 3.67 -20.99
N ASP A 78 -0.21 3.43 -19.93
CA ASP A 78 -1.04 4.43 -19.24
C ASP A 78 -0.19 5.51 -18.58
N ARG A 79 1.04 5.18 -18.17
CA ARG A 79 2.06 6.11 -17.66
C ARG A 79 3.38 5.88 -18.36
N SER A 80 4.20 6.91 -18.46
CA SER A 80 5.55 6.81 -19.04
C SER A 80 6.49 7.88 -18.46
N GLY A 81 7.78 7.74 -18.74
CA GLY A 81 8.78 8.73 -18.36
C GLY A 81 9.59 8.38 -17.10
N PHE A 82 10.77 8.99 -17.01
CA PHE A 82 11.79 8.69 -16.01
C PHE A 82 11.29 8.82 -14.57
N TRP A 83 10.57 9.90 -14.27
CA TRP A 83 10.05 10.14 -12.92
C TRP A 83 9.09 9.05 -12.43
N ASN A 84 8.24 8.53 -13.31
CA ASN A 84 7.33 7.44 -12.94
C ASN A 84 8.09 6.15 -12.63
N ILE A 85 9.17 5.86 -13.36
CA ILE A 85 10.04 4.71 -13.10
C ILE A 85 10.76 4.89 -11.75
N ALA A 86 11.29 6.09 -11.49
CA ALA A 86 11.95 6.40 -10.22
C ALA A 86 11.01 6.23 -9.03
N THR A 87 9.77 6.73 -9.12
CA THR A 87 8.75 6.56 -8.08
C THR A 87 8.42 5.08 -7.83
N VAL A 88 8.28 4.27 -8.89
CA VAL A 88 8.05 2.82 -8.73
C VAL A 88 9.21 2.15 -7.99
N ALA A 89 10.45 2.50 -8.33
CA ALA A 89 11.63 1.95 -7.67
C ALA A 89 11.70 2.38 -6.19
N GLU A 90 11.40 3.65 -5.90
CA GLU A 90 11.34 4.18 -4.54
C GLU A 90 10.29 3.47 -3.69
N ASP A 91 9.05 3.38 -4.17
CA ASP A 91 7.96 2.69 -3.47
C ASP A 91 8.30 1.21 -3.21
N ALA A 92 8.88 0.53 -4.21
CA ALA A 92 9.31 -0.86 -4.08
C ALA A 92 10.40 -1.00 -3.00
N ALA A 93 11.40 -0.11 -3.01
CA ALA A 93 12.47 -0.11 -2.02
C ALA A 93 11.94 0.15 -0.60
N LEU A 94 11.06 1.15 -0.43
CA LEU A 94 10.43 1.46 0.85
C LEU A 94 9.56 0.32 1.36
N GLY A 95 8.74 -0.27 0.47
CA GLY A 95 7.88 -1.39 0.80
C GLY A 95 8.65 -2.64 1.22
N ILE A 96 9.64 -3.06 0.41
CA ILE A 96 10.51 -4.20 0.72
C ILE A 96 11.31 -3.92 2.00
N GLY A 97 11.92 -2.74 2.09
CA GLY A 97 12.74 -2.33 3.24
C GLY A 97 11.95 -2.36 4.55
N GLY A 98 10.73 -1.81 4.56
CA GLY A 98 9.87 -1.85 5.73
C GLY A 98 9.46 -3.27 6.15
N PHE A 99 9.18 -4.18 5.20
CA PHE A 99 8.94 -5.59 5.52
C PHE A 99 10.19 -6.32 6.03
N VAL A 100 11.36 -6.03 5.49
CA VAL A 100 12.63 -6.56 6.00
C VAL A 100 12.86 -6.12 7.45
N LEU A 101 12.61 -4.85 7.76
CA LEU A 101 12.71 -4.32 9.13
C LEU A 101 11.72 -4.99 10.08
N LEU A 102 10.47 -5.19 9.66
CA LEU A 102 9.48 -5.94 10.44
C LEU A 102 9.93 -7.37 10.72
N ARG A 103 10.46 -8.07 9.71
CA ARG A 103 10.97 -9.43 9.86
C ARG A 103 12.12 -9.49 10.86
N ARG A 104 13.05 -8.55 10.81
CA ARG A 104 14.16 -8.45 11.77
C ARG A 104 13.67 -8.22 13.19
N ARG A 105 12.69 -7.33 13.40
CA ARG A 105 12.10 -7.07 14.72
C ARG A 105 11.39 -8.29 15.32
N ARG A 106 10.74 -9.12 14.51
CA ARG A 106 10.12 -10.37 14.98
C ARG A 106 11.15 -11.44 15.39
N MET A 107 12.33 -11.43 14.78
CA MET A 107 13.41 -12.38 15.05
C MET A 107 14.25 -12.02 16.29
N MET A 108 14.11 -10.80 16.80
CA MET A 108 14.76 -10.36 18.03
C MET A 108 13.73 -10.30 19.16
N PRO A 109 13.55 -11.36 19.97
CA PRO A 109 12.80 -11.23 21.20
C PRO A 109 13.46 -10.14 22.07
N ALA A 110 12.65 -9.35 22.75
CA ALA A 110 13.14 -8.28 23.62
C ALA A 110 14.05 -8.88 24.70
N VAL A 111 15.36 -8.70 24.54
CA VAL A 111 16.32 -8.89 25.63
C VAL A 111 16.07 -7.73 26.58
N GLY A 112 15.41 -8.00 27.71
CA GLY A 112 15.26 -7.05 28.80
C GLY A 112 13.81 -6.68 29.12
N GLN A 113 13.11 -7.59 29.80
CA GLN A 113 12.22 -7.27 30.93
C GLN A 113 12.22 -8.47 31.88
N GLN A 114 13.32 -8.62 32.62
CA GLN A 114 13.32 -9.29 33.92
C GLN A 114 13.87 -8.26 34.90
N GLY A 115 12.95 -7.58 35.57
CA GLY A 115 13.17 -6.82 36.79
C GLY A 115 12.20 -7.36 37.81
#